data_AF-A0A510TRC5-F1
#
_entry.id   AF-A0A510TRC5-F1
#
_cell.length_a   1.000
_cell.length_b   1.000
_cell.length_c   1.000
_cell.angle_alpha   90.00
_cell.angle_beta   90.00
_cell.angle_gamma   90.00
#
_symmetry.space_group_name_H-M   'P 1'
#
loop_
_entity.id
_entity.type
_entity.pdbx_description
1 polymer ?
#
loop_
_entity_poly.entity_id
_entity_poly.type
_entity_poly.pdbx_seq_one_letter_code
_entity_poly.pdbx_strand_id
1 'polypeptide(L)'
;MATIQWYPGHMAKARRQVTEALTKVDIIYEIVDARVPESSRNPLLDEIGQGKKRLLVLNKADLANPAATQGFIEYYQAQGLPAVAIDAQHTKGIQRIIAETHTVLADYIDRQKTKGVRNVLLRAMCVGVPNVGKSTILNRLAGRNIAQTGNTPGVTRAQQWIKTGEDISLLDTPGILWPKFEDPLVGKKLALTGGIKDTLFHADDVALFALETLVAQVPDEVKHLYRVTDADLQQDLPDLLMTMTARLGFKDDYDRTSWVIINDVRKGKLGRFTWDAVPQHA
;
A
#
# COMPACT_ATOMS: atom_id res chain seq x y z
N MET A 1 -5.73 22.19 10.94
CA MET A 1 -5.37 20.86 10.39
C MET A 1 -4.11 20.38 11.09
N ALA A 2 -4.18 19.25 11.78
CA ALA A 2 -3.03 18.69 12.50
C ALA A 2 -1.95 18.21 11.51
N THR A 3 -0.70 18.61 11.75
CA THR A 3 0.45 18.18 10.93
C THR A 3 0.90 16.81 11.40
N ILE A 4 0.90 15.82 10.48
CA ILE A 4 1.40 14.47 10.75
C ILE A 4 2.88 14.58 11.18
N GLN A 5 3.21 14.10 12.38
CA GLN A 5 4.56 14.22 12.94
C GLN A 5 5.48 13.12 12.41
N TRP A 6 6.50 13.54 11.65
CA TRP A 6 7.52 12.66 11.06
C TRP A 6 8.78 12.62 11.92
N TYR A 7 9.52 11.51 11.88
CA TYR A 7 10.79 11.35 12.61
C TYR A 7 11.99 11.36 11.64
N PRO A 8 12.67 12.50 11.41
CA PRO A 8 13.70 12.65 10.38
C PRO A 8 14.84 11.62 10.45
N GLY A 9 15.27 11.23 11.66
CA GLY A 9 16.39 10.29 11.86
C GLY A 9 16.12 8.87 11.34
N HIS A 10 14.88 8.37 11.47
CA HIS A 10 14.51 7.06 10.94
C HIS A 10 14.51 7.04 9.40
N MET A 11 14.20 8.17 8.77
CA MET A 11 14.07 8.32 7.33
C MET A 11 15.44 8.35 6.66
N ALA A 12 16.39 9.09 7.22
CA ALA A 12 17.78 9.11 6.74
C ALA A 12 18.41 7.71 6.79
N LYS A 13 18.20 6.98 7.89
CA LYS A 13 18.65 5.58 8.02
C LYS A 13 18.00 4.68 6.97
N ALA A 14 16.69 4.77 6.79
CA ALA A 14 15.96 3.97 5.81
C ALA A 14 16.43 4.26 4.38
N ARG A 15 16.55 5.54 4.00
CA ARG A 15 17.09 5.98 2.69
C ARG A 15 18.45 5.37 2.42
N ARG A 16 19.37 5.45 3.40
CA ARG A 16 20.70 4.85 3.29
C ARG A 16 20.62 3.33 3.09
N GLN A 17 19.83 2.63 3.88
CA GLN A 17 19.68 1.17 3.78
C GLN A 17 19.13 0.73 2.42
N VAL A 18 18.15 1.44 1.85
CA VAL A 18 17.65 1.14 0.51
C VAL A 18 18.67 1.49 -0.56
N THR A 19 19.37 2.62 -0.46
CA THR A 19 20.45 2.98 -1.40
C THR A 19 21.55 1.92 -1.43
N GLU A 20 21.99 1.43 -0.26
CA GLU A 20 22.96 0.34 -0.15
C GLU A 20 22.42 -0.98 -0.74
N ALA A 21 21.14 -1.28 -0.53
CA ALA A 21 20.48 -2.47 -1.07
C ALA A 21 20.35 -2.45 -2.60
N LEU A 22 20.11 -1.27 -3.20
CA LEU A 22 19.96 -1.11 -4.64
C LEU A 22 21.19 -1.56 -5.43
N THR A 23 22.38 -1.43 -4.87
CA THR A 23 23.63 -1.91 -5.50
C THR A 23 23.70 -3.44 -5.61
N LYS A 24 22.89 -4.17 -4.84
CA LYS A 24 22.96 -5.64 -4.71
C LYS A 24 21.85 -6.38 -5.46
N VAL A 25 20.89 -5.65 -6.04
CA VAL A 25 19.69 -6.20 -6.70
C VAL A 25 19.64 -5.86 -8.18
N ASP A 26 18.95 -6.71 -8.93
CA ASP A 26 18.68 -6.59 -10.36
C ASP A 26 17.38 -5.82 -10.63
N ILE A 27 16.38 -5.97 -9.76
CA ILE A 27 15.05 -5.34 -9.88
C ILE A 27 14.49 -4.86 -8.53
N ILE A 28 13.70 -3.79 -8.57
CA ILE A 28 12.92 -3.27 -7.45
C ILE A 28 11.46 -3.70 -7.62
N TYR A 29 10.86 -4.30 -6.60
CA TYR A 29 9.41 -4.42 -6.48
C TYR A 29 8.90 -3.22 -5.67
N GLU A 30 8.34 -2.22 -6.36
CA GLU A 30 7.68 -1.08 -5.74
C GLU A 30 6.28 -1.51 -5.31
N ILE A 31 6.11 -1.79 -4.02
CA ILE A 31 4.84 -2.27 -3.46
C ILE A 31 4.00 -1.08 -3.03
N VAL A 32 2.81 -0.99 -3.61
CA VAL A 32 1.79 0.02 -3.29
C VAL A 32 0.50 -0.64 -2.82
N ASP A 33 -0.36 0.13 -2.16
CA ASP A 33 -1.70 -0.31 -1.79
C ASP A 33 -2.67 0.00 -2.94
N ALA A 34 -3.33 -1.02 -3.49
CA ALA A 34 -4.23 -0.89 -4.64
C ALA A 34 -5.41 0.06 -4.38
N ARG A 35 -5.73 0.34 -3.10
CA ARG A 35 -6.75 1.31 -2.71
C ARG A 35 -6.26 2.74 -2.84
N VAL A 36 -4.95 2.98 -2.83
CA VAL A 36 -4.33 4.30 -2.95
C VAL A 36 -3.04 4.20 -3.78
N PRO A 37 -3.10 3.79 -5.07
CA PRO A 37 -1.90 3.47 -5.83
C PRO A 37 -0.92 4.64 -5.95
N GLU A 38 -1.39 5.85 -6.20
CA GLU A 38 -0.54 7.06 -6.31
C GLU A 38 -0.06 7.51 -4.94
N SER A 39 -0.99 7.67 -3.99
CA SER A 39 -0.69 8.22 -2.66
C SER A 39 0.26 7.33 -1.86
N SER A 40 0.34 6.03 -2.18
CA SER A 40 1.25 5.08 -1.52
C SER A 40 2.57 4.82 -2.25
N ARG A 41 2.81 5.46 -3.40
CA ARG A 41 4.14 5.50 -4.04
C ARG A 41 5.07 6.42 -3.30
N ASN A 42 6.35 6.05 -3.23
CA ASN A 42 7.37 6.85 -2.58
C ASN A 42 8.16 7.66 -3.63
N PRO A 43 8.00 8.99 -3.74
CA PRO A 43 8.74 9.80 -4.71
C PRO A 43 10.26 9.67 -4.60
N LEU A 44 10.76 9.33 -3.40
CA LEU A 44 12.19 9.09 -3.19
C LEU A 44 12.73 7.93 -4.03
N LEU A 45 11.90 6.93 -4.36
CA LEU A 45 12.30 5.84 -5.26
C LEU A 45 12.61 6.34 -6.67
N ASP A 46 11.97 7.41 -7.13
CA ASP A 46 12.24 8.00 -8.44
C ASP A 46 13.59 8.72 -8.48
N GLU A 47 14.09 9.16 -7.32
CA GLU A 47 15.44 9.72 -7.16
C GLU A 47 16.48 8.61 -7.00
N ILE A 48 16.34 7.72 -6.02
CA ILE A 48 17.41 6.76 -5.67
C ILE A 48 17.40 5.51 -6.53
N GLY A 49 16.27 5.17 -7.15
CA GLY A 49 16.07 3.98 -7.97
C GLY A 49 16.34 4.19 -9.46
N GLN A 50 16.92 5.34 -9.86
CA GLN A 50 17.20 5.64 -11.27
C GLN A 50 18.11 4.60 -11.91
N GLY A 51 17.79 4.21 -13.15
CA GLY A 51 18.53 3.20 -13.91
C GLY A 51 18.34 1.75 -13.45
N LYS A 52 17.63 1.51 -12.33
CA LYS A 52 17.24 0.15 -11.91
C LYS A 52 15.92 -0.26 -12.54
N LYS A 53 15.83 -1.53 -12.95
CA LYS A 53 14.59 -2.11 -13.41
C LYS A 53 13.59 -2.13 -12.26
N ARG A 54 12.32 -1.89 -12.57
CA ARG A 54 11.25 -1.74 -11.58
C ARG A 54 10.00 -2.47 -12.06
N LEU A 55 9.32 -3.09 -11.10
CA LEU A 55 7.98 -3.66 -11.24
C LEU A 55 7.10 -3.05 -10.14
N LEU A 56 6.03 -2.38 -10.54
CA LEU A 56 5.02 -1.86 -9.62
C LEU A 56 4.06 -2.99 -9.22
N VAL A 57 3.83 -3.16 -7.92
CA VAL A 57 2.99 -4.22 -7.37
C VAL A 57 1.87 -3.60 -6.56
N LEU A 58 0.67 -3.58 -7.13
CA LEU A 58 -0.56 -3.10 -6.48
C LEU A 58 -1.12 -4.21 -5.58
N ASN A 59 -0.75 -4.20 -4.31
CA ASN A 59 -1.19 -5.20 -3.33
C ASN A 59 -2.53 -4.82 -2.68
N LYS A 60 -3.22 -5.80 -2.07
CA LYS A 60 -4.57 -5.65 -1.49
C LYS A 60 -5.65 -5.35 -2.53
N ALA A 61 -5.49 -5.89 -3.74
CA ALA A 61 -6.46 -5.74 -4.82
C ALA A 61 -7.85 -6.31 -4.49
N ASP A 62 -7.96 -7.19 -3.48
CA ASP A 62 -9.22 -7.70 -2.94
C ASP A 62 -10.06 -6.64 -2.20
N LEU A 63 -9.43 -5.54 -1.77
CA LEU A 63 -10.07 -4.42 -1.09
C LEU A 63 -10.24 -3.18 -1.99
N ALA A 64 -9.65 -3.20 -3.18
CA ALA A 64 -9.62 -2.07 -4.11
C ALA A 64 -10.68 -2.19 -5.20
N ASN A 65 -11.13 -1.06 -5.75
CA ASN A 65 -12.08 -1.07 -6.86
C ASN A 65 -11.40 -1.74 -8.08
N PRO A 66 -11.98 -2.81 -8.67
CA PRO A 66 -11.33 -3.54 -9.75
C PRO A 66 -11.11 -2.71 -11.03
N ALA A 67 -12.07 -1.84 -11.39
CA ALA A 67 -11.96 -0.99 -12.57
C ALA A 67 -10.88 0.06 -12.39
N ALA A 68 -10.83 0.72 -11.23
CA ALA A 68 -9.77 1.67 -10.92
C ALA A 68 -8.39 0.99 -10.88
N THR A 69 -8.30 -0.20 -10.28
CA THR A 69 -7.05 -1.00 -10.24
C THR A 69 -6.54 -1.29 -11.65
N GLN A 70 -7.43 -1.68 -12.56
CA GLN A 70 -7.08 -1.92 -13.96
C GLN A 70 -6.62 -0.62 -14.65
N GLY A 71 -7.33 0.49 -14.45
CA GLY A 71 -6.93 1.79 -14.99
C GLY A 71 -5.55 2.25 -14.52
N PHE A 72 -5.19 2.02 -13.25
CA PHE A 72 -3.84 2.29 -12.76
C PHE A 72 -2.77 1.40 -13.41
N ILE A 73 -3.05 0.11 -13.62
CA ILE A 73 -2.13 -0.79 -14.32
C ILE A 73 -1.85 -0.26 -15.73
N GLU A 74 -2.91 0.08 -16.49
CA GLU A 74 -2.80 0.61 -17.84
C GLU A 74 -2.04 1.93 -17.88
N TYR A 75 -2.35 2.84 -16.95
CA TYR A 75 -1.68 4.14 -16.82
C TYR A 75 -0.16 3.99 -16.62
N TYR A 76 0.28 3.14 -15.68
CA TYR A 76 1.72 2.95 -15.44
C TYR A 76 2.41 2.17 -16.56
N GLN A 77 1.74 1.18 -17.14
CA GLN A 77 2.28 0.44 -18.29
C GLN A 77 2.51 1.38 -19.48
N ALA A 78 1.60 2.32 -19.73
CA ALA A 78 1.76 3.33 -20.78
C ALA A 78 2.96 4.26 -20.55
N GLN A 79 3.40 4.43 -19.29
CA GLN A 79 4.62 5.17 -18.93
C GLN A 79 5.88 4.32 -18.93
N GLY A 80 5.79 3.06 -19.37
CA GLY A 80 6.92 2.13 -19.35
C GLY A 80 7.28 1.62 -17.95
N LEU A 81 6.35 1.71 -16.98
CA LEU A 81 6.46 1.08 -15.67
C LEU A 81 5.55 -0.16 -15.63
N PRO A 82 6.11 -1.37 -15.77
CA PRO A 82 5.35 -2.62 -15.64
C PRO A 82 4.63 -2.67 -14.29
N ALA A 83 3.37 -3.07 -14.31
CA ALA A 83 2.51 -3.08 -13.13
C ALA A 83 1.68 -4.36 -13.05
N VAL A 84 1.56 -4.92 -11.84
CA VAL A 84 0.73 -6.10 -11.55
C VAL A 84 -0.09 -5.86 -10.28
N ALA A 85 -1.36 -6.29 -10.29
CA ALA A 85 -2.19 -6.32 -9.09
C ALA A 85 -2.22 -7.72 -8.46
N ILE A 86 -2.12 -7.75 -7.13
CA ILE A 86 -2.12 -8.97 -6.33
C ILE A 86 -2.94 -8.82 -5.04
N ASP A 87 -3.23 -9.97 -4.44
CA ASP A 87 -3.71 -10.08 -3.08
C ASP A 87 -2.79 -11.07 -2.34
N ALA A 88 -1.81 -10.50 -1.65
CA ALA A 88 -0.82 -11.28 -0.90
C ALA A 88 -1.43 -12.01 0.30
N GLN A 89 -2.51 -11.48 0.88
CA GLN A 89 -3.14 -12.07 2.05
C GLN A 89 -3.69 -13.46 1.70
N HIS A 90 -4.39 -13.56 0.57
CA HIS A 90 -4.98 -14.80 0.06
C HIS A 90 -4.15 -15.47 -1.05
N THR A 91 -2.89 -15.07 -1.23
CA THR A 91 -1.92 -15.68 -2.18
C THR A 91 -2.37 -15.63 -3.64
N LYS A 92 -3.17 -14.63 -4.03
CA LYS A 92 -3.66 -14.47 -5.41
C LYS A 92 -2.72 -13.55 -6.20
N GLY A 93 -2.36 -13.97 -7.42
CA GLY A 93 -1.55 -13.17 -8.34
C GLY A 93 -0.04 -13.19 -8.09
N ILE A 94 0.46 -13.93 -7.08
CA ILE A 94 1.90 -14.04 -6.77
C ILE A 94 2.72 -14.50 -7.97
N GLN A 95 2.22 -15.47 -8.73
CA GLN A 95 2.89 -15.98 -9.93
C GLN A 95 3.03 -14.91 -11.04
N ARG A 96 2.16 -13.89 -11.06
CA ARG A 96 2.29 -12.77 -12.00
C ARG A 96 3.52 -11.92 -11.71
N ILE A 97 3.92 -11.77 -10.43
CA ILE A 97 5.17 -11.07 -10.08
C ILE A 97 6.35 -11.80 -10.70
N ILE A 98 6.37 -13.13 -10.61
CA ILE A 98 7.47 -13.96 -11.11
C ILE A 98 7.54 -13.86 -12.63
N ALA A 99 6.42 -14.11 -13.31
CA ALA A 99 6.33 -14.01 -14.78
C ALA A 99 6.73 -12.61 -15.29
N GLU A 100 6.24 -11.55 -14.65
CA GLU A 100 6.57 -10.18 -15.05
C GLU A 100 8.05 -9.85 -14.78
N THR A 101 8.63 -10.41 -13.71
CA THR A 101 10.06 -10.23 -13.42
C THR A 101 10.94 -10.82 -14.53
N HIS A 102 10.60 -12.01 -15.04
CA HIS A 102 11.31 -12.57 -16.19
C HIS A 102 11.16 -11.72 -17.44
N THR A 103 9.96 -11.18 -17.68
CA THR A 103 9.71 -10.27 -18.81
C THR A 103 10.56 -9.01 -18.71
N VAL A 104 10.58 -8.36 -17.55
CA VAL A 104 11.35 -7.12 -17.30
C VAL A 104 12.86 -7.34 -17.37
N LEU A 105 13.33 -8.53 -16.97
CA LEU A 105 14.75 -8.88 -16.93
C LEU A 105 15.19 -9.78 -18.09
N ALA A 106 14.39 -9.96 -19.14
CA ALA A 106 14.71 -10.86 -20.26
C ALA A 106 16.11 -10.60 -20.85
N ASP A 107 16.43 -9.34 -21.20
CA ASP A 107 17.74 -8.96 -21.73
C ASP A 107 18.89 -9.21 -20.74
N TYR A 108 18.63 -9.10 -19.43
CA TYR A 108 19.63 -9.39 -18.41
C TYR A 108 19.87 -10.90 -18.31
N ILE A 109 18.80 -11.70 -18.30
CA ILE A 109 18.85 -13.16 -18.26
C ILE A 109 19.62 -13.68 -19.47
N ASP A 110 19.31 -13.20 -20.66
CA ASP A 110 19.96 -13.66 -21.90
C ASP A 110 21.46 -13.33 -21.91
N ARG A 111 21.84 -12.10 -21.51
CA ARG A 111 23.26 -11.73 -21.37
C ARG A 111 24.01 -12.62 -20.37
N GLN A 112 23.36 -13.03 -19.28
CA GLN A 112 23.98 -13.94 -18.30
C GLN A 112 24.12 -15.36 -18.87
N LYS A 113 23.13 -15.84 -19.63
CA LYS A 113 23.21 -17.13 -20.33
C LYS A 113 24.31 -17.15 -21.39
N THR A 114 24.48 -16.08 -22.18
CA THR A 114 25.58 -15.97 -23.16
C THR A 114 26.96 -16.03 -22.50
N LYS A 115 27.08 -15.56 -21.25
CA LYS A 115 28.30 -15.70 -20.42
C LYS A 115 28.49 -17.09 -19.81
N GLY A 116 27.63 -18.07 -20.16
CA GLY A 116 27.72 -19.44 -19.66
C GLY A 116 27.03 -19.70 -18.32
N VAL A 117 26.27 -18.74 -17.77
CA VAL A 117 25.51 -18.95 -16.54
C VAL A 117 24.28 -19.81 -16.83
N ARG A 118 24.26 -21.05 -16.36
CA ARG A 118 23.15 -21.99 -16.59
C ARG A 118 21.88 -21.64 -15.81
N ASN A 119 22.04 -21.32 -14.52
CA ASN A 119 20.94 -20.99 -13.61
C ASN A 119 21.10 -19.54 -13.15
N VAL A 120 20.43 -18.62 -13.83
CA VAL A 120 20.50 -17.19 -13.51
C VAL A 120 19.64 -16.94 -12.27
N LEU A 121 20.27 -16.58 -11.14
CA LEU A 121 19.54 -16.18 -9.94
C LEU A 121 19.25 -14.68 -9.99
N LEU A 122 17.97 -14.31 -10.04
CA LEU A 122 17.49 -12.93 -10.05
C LEU A 122 17.40 -12.39 -8.64
N ARG A 123 17.98 -11.21 -8.40
CA ARG A 123 17.97 -10.57 -7.09
C ARG A 123 16.97 -9.43 -7.08
N ALA A 124 15.99 -9.50 -6.19
CA ALA A 124 14.95 -8.49 -6.06
C ALA A 124 14.91 -7.90 -4.64
N MET A 125 14.37 -6.70 -4.50
CA MET A 125 14.01 -6.12 -3.19
C MET A 125 12.61 -5.53 -3.23
N CYS A 126 11.88 -5.66 -2.12
CA CYS A 126 10.58 -5.04 -1.95
C CYS A 126 10.72 -3.68 -1.26
N VAL A 127 10.26 -2.61 -1.89
CA VAL A 127 10.25 -1.26 -1.30
C VAL A 127 8.83 -0.70 -1.32
N GLY A 128 8.48 0.13 -0.35
CA GLY A 128 7.16 0.77 -0.26
C GLY A 128 6.87 1.27 1.15
N VAL A 129 5.79 2.03 1.30
CA VAL A 129 5.38 2.57 2.61
C VAL A 129 5.06 1.45 3.61
N PRO A 130 5.08 1.71 4.93
CA PRO A 130 4.61 0.77 5.94
C PRO A 130 3.24 0.20 5.60
N ASN A 131 3.00 -1.04 6.05
CA ASN A 131 1.70 -1.72 5.96
C ASN A 131 1.11 -1.95 4.55
N VAL A 132 1.83 -1.66 3.45
CA VAL A 132 1.41 -2.08 2.08
C VAL A 132 1.50 -3.59 1.86
N GLY A 133 2.08 -4.36 2.78
CA GLY A 133 2.15 -5.83 2.72
C GLY A 133 3.46 -6.42 2.21
N LYS A 134 4.57 -5.68 2.25
CA LYS A 134 5.92 -6.15 1.84
C LYS A 134 6.30 -7.51 2.45
N SER A 135 6.20 -7.64 3.78
CA SER A 135 6.53 -8.87 4.51
C SER A 135 5.59 -10.02 4.16
N THR A 136 4.31 -9.72 3.91
CA THR A 136 3.33 -10.71 3.45
C THR A 136 3.71 -11.25 2.07
N ILE A 137 4.00 -10.36 1.10
CA ILE A 137 4.45 -10.73 -0.24
C ILE A 137 5.72 -11.58 -0.18
N LEU A 138 6.69 -11.14 0.64
CA LEU A 138 7.95 -11.86 0.84
C LEU A 138 7.71 -13.27 1.38
N ASN A 139 6.85 -13.44 2.38
CA ASN A 139 6.49 -14.76 2.91
C ASN A 139 5.78 -15.65 1.87
N ARG A 140 4.91 -15.06 1.02
CA ARG A 140 4.24 -15.79 -0.05
C ARG A 140 5.20 -16.25 -1.13
N LEU A 141 6.11 -15.39 -1.58
CA LEU A 141 7.15 -15.74 -2.55
C LEU A 141 8.14 -16.75 -1.97
N ALA A 142 8.43 -16.71 -0.67
CA ALA A 142 9.29 -17.68 0.00
C ALA A 142 8.60 -19.04 0.28
N GLY A 143 7.27 -19.12 0.17
CA GLY A 143 6.50 -20.32 0.52
C GLY A 143 6.48 -20.65 2.02
N ARG A 144 7.00 -19.78 2.89
CA ARG A 144 7.07 -19.97 4.35
C ARG A 144 7.10 -18.62 5.09
N ASN A 145 6.69 -18.60 6.36
CA ASN A 145 6.66 -17.39 7.18
C ASN A 145 8.05 -17.09 7.76
N ILE A 146 8.80 -16.19 7.11
CA ILE A 146 10.17 -15.79 7.50
C ILE A 146 10.15 -14.37 8.10
N ALA A 147 9.46 -13.45 7.43
CA ALA A 147 9.32 -12.08 7.87
C ALA A 147 8.16 -11.96 8.88
N GLN A 148 8.37 -11.21 9.96
CA GLN A 148 7.31 -10.90 10.92
C GLN A 148 6.23 -10.06 10.23
N THR A 149 4.98 -10.51 10.30
CA THR A 149 3.82 -9.78 9.75
C THR A 149 3.04 -9.15 10.90
N GLY A 150 2.57 -7.92 10.70
CA GLY A 150 1.82 -7.14 11.70
C GLY A 150 1.67 -5.68 11.26
N ASN A 151 0.67 -4.98 11.79
CA ASN A 151 0.32 -3.61 11.39
C ASN A 151 1.18 -2.52 12.06
N THR A 152 2.20 -2.88 12.82
CA THR A 152 3.07 -1.93 13.53
C THR A 152 4.26 -1.54 12.66
N PRO A 153 4.41 -0.26 12.27
CA PRO A 153 5.58 0.19 11.51
C PRO A 153 6.90 -0.02 12.29
N GLY A 154 7.98 -0.41 11.59
CA GLY A 154 9.36 -0.39 12.12
C GLY A 154 9.93 -1.71 12.67
N VAL A 155 9.38 -2.87 12.31
CA VAL A 155 9.68 -4.15 12.99
C VAL A 155 10.80 -5.01 12.33
N THR A 156 11.38 -4.63 11.17
CA THR A 156 12.42 -5.43 10.49
C THR A 156 13.80 -5.32 11.15
N ARG A 157 14.41 -6.45 11.58
CA ARG A 157 15.61 -6.48 12.44
C ARG A 157 16.98 -6.70 11.76
N ALA A 158 17.06 -7.13 10.50
CA ALA A 158 18.31 -7.10 9.69
C ALA A 158 18.00 -7.42 8.20
N GLN A 159 18.78 -6.89 7.25
CA GLN A 159 18.66 -7.24 5.83
C GLN A 159 19.12 -8.70 5.63
N GLN A 160 18.23 -9.55 5.13
CA GLN A 160 18.51 -10.97 4.84
C GLN A 160 18.09 -11.32 3.42
N TRP A 161 18.88 -12.18 2.77
CA TRP A 161 18.52 -12.78 1.49
C TRP A 161 17.63 -14.00 1.73
N ILE A 162 16.48 -14.00 1.06
CA ILE A 162 15.47 -15.04 1.16
C ILE A 162 15.35 -15.64 -0.23
N LYS A 163 15.67 -16.93 -0.35
CA LYS A 163 15.44 -17.66 -1.59
C LYS A 163 13.95 -17.97 -1.71
N THR A 164 13.39 -17.68 -2.88
CA THR A 164 12.04 -18.13 -3.23
C THR A 164 12.08 -19.61 -3.66
N GLY A 165 10.92 -20.21 -3.90
CA GLY A 165 10.84 -21.52 -4.54
C GLY A 165 11.29 -21.52 -6.01
N GLU A 166 11.49 -20.33 -6.59
CA GLU A 166 11.88 -20.08 -7.98
C GLU A 166 13.32 -19.52 -8.04
N ASP A 167 13.75 -19.09 -9.24
CA ASP A 167 15.07 -18.49 -9.47
C ASP A 167 15.20 -17.02 -9.01
N ILE A 168 14.37 -16.61 -8.04
CA ILE A 168 14.40 -15.28 -7.43
C ILE A 168 14.90 -15.35 -5.98
N SER A 169 15.76 -14.41 -5.59
CA SER A 169 16.12 -14.15 -4.20
C SER A 169 15.72 -12.74 -3.79
N LEU A 170 15.00 -12.63 -2.68
CA LEU A 170 14.47 -11.39 -2.14
C LEU A 170 15.35 -10.86 -1.02
N LEU A 171 15.67 -9.58 -1.07
CA LEU A 171 16.26 -8.85 0.04
C LEU A 171 15.14 -8.22 0.88
N ASP A 172 15.07 -8.60 2.16
CA ASP A 172 14.15 -7.96 3.10
C ASP A 172 14.62 -6.53 3.41
N THR A 173 13.79 -5.53 3.06
CA THR A 173 14.09 -4.12 3.33
C THR A 173 12.96 -3.46 4.11
N PRO A 174 13.29 -2.56 5.06
CA PRO A 174 12.28 -1.90 5.87
C PRO A 174 11.37 -1.00 5.02
N GLY A 175 10.14 -0.77 5.49
CA GLY A 175 9.27 0.23 4.88
C GLY A 175 9.86 1.63 4.99
N ILE A 176 9.78 2.40 3.92
CA ILE A 176 10.27 3.77 3.87
C ILE A 176 9.09 4.71 3.65
N LEU A 177 8.86 5.59 4.62
CA LEU A 177 8.06 6.81 4.45
C LEU A 177 8.97 7.97 4.06
N TRP A 178 8.41 9.01 3.43
CA TRP A 178 9.11 10.25 3.06
C TRP A 178 8.60 11.44 3.87
N PRO A 179 9.43 12.49 4.08
CA PRO A 179 9.33 13.33 5.28
C PRO A 179 8.18 14.33 5.33
N LYS A 180 7.55 14.64 4.18
CA LYS A 180 6.35 15.47 4.10
C LYS A 180 5.54 15.08 2.88
N PHE A 181 4.22 15.00 3.05
CA PHE A 181 3.29 15.09 1.93
C PHE A 181 3.07 16.57 1.64
N GLU A 182 3.20 16.97 0.39
CA GLU A 182 2.82 18.32 -0.05
C GLU A 182 1.30 18.50 -0.01
N ASP A 183 0.57 17.43 -0.35
CA ASP A 183 -0.89 17.37 -0.32
C ASP A 183 -1.41 16.73 0.99
N PRO A 184 -2.19 17.45 1.81
CA PRO A 184 -2.85 16.90 3.00
C PRO A 184 -3.76 15.70 2.71
N LEU A 185 -4.35 15.59 1.52
CA LEU A 185 -5.23 14.48 1.15
C LEU A 185 -4.47 13.16 1.06
N VAL A 186 -3.21 13.17 0.59
CA VAL A 186 -2.34 11.99 0.58
C VAL A 186 -2.17 11.46 2.00
N GLY A 187 -1.98 12.35 2.97
CA GLY A 187 -1.90 12.00 4.39
C GLY A 187 -3.18 11.31 4.89
N LYS A 188 -4.35 11.85 4.58
CA LYS A 188 -5.65 11.26 4.96
C LYS A 188 -5.87 9.89 4.33
N LYS A 189 -5.57 9.73 3.04
CA LYS A 189 -5.65 8.47 2.29
C LYS A 189 -4.74 7.38 2.86
N LEU A 190 -3.49 7.73 3.19
CA LEU A 190 -2.55 6.80 3.82
C LEU A 190 -2.95 6.49 5.27
N ALA A 191 -3.46 7.44 6.03
CA ALA A 191 -4.00 7.18 7.36
C ALA A 191 -5.20 6.22 7.31
N LEU A 192 -6.16 6.47 6.42
CA LEU A 192 -7.34 5.62 6.22
C LEU A 192 -6.94 4.17 5.87
N THR A 193 -5.97 4.00 4.98
CA THR A 193 -5.53 2.68 4.51
C THR A 193 -4.51 1.98 5.42
N GLY A 194 -3.98 2.69 6.42
CA GLY A 194 -3.04 2.16 7.41
C GLY A 194 -1.56 2.33 7.07
N GLY A 195 -1.21 3.12 6.06
CA GLY A 195 0.16 3.48 5.70
C GLY A 195 0.86 4.42 6.70
N ILE A 196 0.08 5.09 7.55
CA ILE A 196 0.57 5.97 8.64
C ILE A 196 0.27 5.33 9.99
N LYS A 197 1.17 5.49 10.95
CA LYS A 197 0.97 5.01 12.32
C LYS A 197 -0.22 5.72 12.97
N ASP A 198 -1.10 4.92 13.57
CA ASP A 198 -2.37 5.36 14.18
C ASP A 198 -2.22 6.47 15.23
N THR A 199 -1.05 6.65 15.84
CA THR A 199 -0.78 7.71 16.84
C THR A 199 -0.38 9.06 16.23
N LEU A 200 -0.34 9.19 14.90
CA LEU A 200 0.19 10.38 14.21
C LEU A 200 -0.88 11.22 13.51
N PHE A 201 -2.15 10.86 13.67
CA PHE A 201 -3.29 11.58 13.12
C PHE A 201 -4.49 11.50 14.07
N HIS A 202 -5.45 12.40 13.90
CA HIS A 202 -6.73 12.35 14.62
C HIS A 202 -7.73 11.48 13.83
N ALA A 203 -8.39 10.55 14.51
CA ALA A 203 -9.20 9.53 13.87
C ALA A 203 -10.48 10.13 13.25
N ASP A 204 -11.06 11.13 13.90
CA ASP A 204 -12.20 11.91 13.43
C ASP A 204 -11.93 12.59 12.07
N ASP A 205 -10.79 13.29 11.92
CA ASP A 205 -10.39 13.94 10.66
C ASP A 205 -10.35 12.95 9.47
N VAL A 206 -9.92 11.72 9.74
CA VAL A 206 -9.81 10.65 8.73
C VAL A 206 -11.16 9.96 8.49
N ALA A 207 -11.96 9.78 9.55
CA ALA A 207 -13.30 9.21 9.45
C ALA A 207 -14.25 10.14 8.67
N LEU A 208 -14.23 11.45 8.95
CA LEU A 208 -15.00 12.46 8.22
C LEU A 208 -14.63 12.47 6.72
N PHE A 209 -13.34 12.41 6.41
CA PHE A 209 -12.86 12.27 5.03
C PHE A 209 -13.41 11.01 4.34
N ALA A 210 -13.42 9.87 5.03
CA ALA A 210 -14.00 8.64 4.48
C ALA A 210 -15.53 8.79 4.29
N LEU A 211 -16.23 9.34 5.28
CA LEU A 211 -17.68 9.50 5.27
C LEU A 211 -18.18 10.34 4.09
N GLU A 212 -17.45 11.39 3.70
CA GLU A 212 -17.78 12.20 2.51
C GLU A 212 -18.00 11.32 1.27
N THR A 213 -17.11 10.34 1.04
CA THR A 213 -17.23 9.42 -0.10
C THR A 213 -18.25 8.31 0.17
N LEU A 214 -18.25 7.75 1.39
CA LEU A 214 -19.08 6.59 1.73
C LEU A 214 -20.57 6.92 1.70
N VAL A 215 -20.97 8.09 2.23
CA VAL A 215 -22.37 8.54 2.19
C VAL A 215 -22.82 8.76 0.75
N ALA A 216 -21.94 9.28 -0.11
CA ALA A 216 -22.26 9.53 -1.51
C ALA A 216 -22.35 8.25 -2.36
N GLN A 217 -21.51 7.23 -2.08
CA GLN A 217 -21.37 6.06 -2.96
C GLN A 217 -22.05 4.78 -2.44
N VAL A 218 -22.13 4.60 -1.12
CA VAL A 218 -22.66 3.39 -0.46
C VAL A 218 -23.58 3.75 0.72
N PRO A 219 -24.60 4.61 0.52
CA PRO A 219 -25.46 5.09 1.60
C PRO A 219 -26.20 3.95 2.31
N ASP A 220 -26.58 2.89 1.60
CA ASP A 220 -27.32 1.78 2.19
C ASP A 220 -26.44 0.93 3.13
N GLU A 221 -25.19 0.66 2.75
CA GLU A 221 -24.22 0.00 3.63
C GLU A 221 -23.89 0.85 4.85
N VAL A 222 -23.74 2.17 4.70
CA VAL A 222 -23.54 3.12 5.81
C VAL A 222 -24.73 3.08 6.76
N LYS A 223 -25.96 3.17 6.25
CA LYS A 223 -27.21 3.06 7.05
C LYS A 223 -27.26 1.74 7.80
N HIS A 224 -26.98 0.63 7.12
CA HIS A 224 -27.03 -0.70 7.72
C HIS A 224 -25.98 -0.89 8.83
N LEU A 225 -24.71 -0.57 8.56
CA LEU A 225 -23.61 -0.81 9.49
C LEU A 225 -23.64 0.12 10.71
N TYR A 226 -24.00 1.38 10.51
CA TYR A 226 -23.99 2.41 11.57
C TYR A 226 -25.38 2.71 12.12
N ARG A 227 -26.39 1.94 11.69
CA ARG A 227 -27.78 1.99 12.13
C ARG A 227 -28.41 3.37 11.94
N VAL A 228 -28.00 4.14 10.94
CA VAL A 228 -28.53 5.48 10.64
C VAL A 228 -29.66 5.40 9.58
N THR A 229 -30.45 6.46 9.46
CA THR A 229 -31.55 6.61 8.49
C THR A 229 -31.21 7.58 7.37
N ASP A 230 -32.03 7.63 6.33
CA ASP A 230 -31.90 8.62 5.25
C ASP A 230 -31.95 10.07 5.76
N ALA A 231 -32.73 10.35 6.80
CA ALA A 231 -32.80 11.68 7.41
C ALA A 231 -31.49 12.04 8.12
N ASP A 232 -30.84 11.08 8.77
CA ASP A 232 -29.54 11.30 9.42
C ASP A 232 -28.45 11.59 8.39
N LEU A 233 -28.48 10.92 7.22
CA LEU A 233 -27.51 11.17 6.14
C LEU A 233 -27.57 12.59 5.54
N GLN A 234 -28.62 13.36 5.82
CA GLN A 234 -28.73 14.77 5.41
C GLN A 234 -28.07 15.74 6.39
N GLN A 235 -27.62 15.26 7.56
CA GLN A 235 -26.85 16.06 8.51
C GLN A 235 -25.47 16.41 7.93
N ASP A 236 -24.83 17.41 8.52
CA ASP A 236 -23.40 17.59 8.25
C ASP A 236 -22.60 16.38 8.79
N LEU A 237 -21.39 16.18 8.28
CA LEU A 237 -20.60 15.00 8.63
C LEU A 237 -20.25 14.92 10.13
N PRO A 238 -19.92 16.02 10.84
CA PRO A 238 -19.73 16.00 12.28
C PRO A 238 -20.98 15.55 13.05
N ASP A 239 -22.16 16.10 12.74
CA ASP A 239 -23.41 15.70 13.40
C ASP A 239 -23.78 14.26 13.08
N LEU A 240 -23.56 13.83 11.84
CA LEU A 240 -23.75 12.44 11.44
C LEU A 240 -22.84 11.49 12.24
N LEU A 241 -21.57 11.86 12.44
CA LEU A 241 -20.64 11.07 13.26
C LEU A 241 -21.12 10.97 14.71
N MET A 242 -21.65 12.06 15.28
CA MET A 242 -22.25 12.04 16.63
C MET A 242 -23.50 11.16 16.68
N THR A 243 -24.37 11.23 15.67
CA THR A 243 -25.55 10.36 15.54
C THR A 243 -25.15 8.89 15.46
N MET A 244 -24.16 8.53 14.65
CA MET A 244 -23.61 7.18 14.58
C MET A 244 -23.07 6.72 15.94
N THR A 245 -22.36 7.60 16.65
CA THR A 245 -21.77 7.32 17.97
C THR A 245 -22.84 6.97 19.00
N ALA A 246 -23.93 7.74 19.03
CA ALA A 246 -25.07 7.46 19.90
C ALA A 246 -25.73 6.11 19.57
N ARG A 247 -25.96 5.80 18.28
CA ARG A 247 -26.64 4.56 17.84
C ARG A 247 -25.82 3.29 18.02
N LEU A 248 -24.50 3.41 18.00
CA LEU A 248 -23.58 2.31 18.34
C LEU A 248 -23.44 2.10 19.86
N GLY A 249 -24.03 2.97 20.68
CA GLY A 249 -24.00 2.86 22.14
C GLY A 249 -22.69 3.36 22.76
N PHE A 250 -21.94 4.21 22.04
CA PHE A 250 -20.67 4.76 22.52
C PHE A 250 -20.81 6.11 23.24
N LYS A 251 -22.04 6.60 23.43
CA LYS A 251 -22.34 7.88 24.08
C LYS A 251 -21.64 9.04 23.36
N ASP A 252 -20.69 9.69 24.01
CA ASP A 252 -19.93 10.84 23.47
C ASP A 252 -18.54 10.43 22.95
N ASP A 253 -18.22 9.12 22.92
CA ASP A 253 -16.92 8.60 22.45
C ASP A 253 -16.90 8.49 20.91
N TYR A 254 -16.86 9.63 20.24
CA TYR A 254 -16.81 9.73 18.77
C TYR A 254 -15.47 9.25 18.19
N ASP A 255 -14.39 9.29 18.97
CA ASP A 255 -13.10 8.72 18.61
C ASP A 255 -13.21 7.21 18.37
N ARG A 256 -13.96 6.50 19.23
CA ARG A 256 -14.23 5.08 19.04
C ARG A 256 -15.03 4.80 17.77
N THR A 257 -16.05 5.59 17.46
CA THR A 257 -16.81 5.48 16.19
C THR A 257 -15.91 5.74 14.98
N SER A 258 -15.04 6.75 15.07
CA SER A 258 -14.09 7.08 14.01
C SER A 258 -13.17 5.88 13.71
N TRP A 259 -12.66 5.21 14.75
CA TRP A 259 -11.89 3.98 14.58
C TRP A 259 -12.70 2.81 14.03
N VAL A 260 -13.99 2.71 14.36
CA VAL A 260 -14.87 1.69 13.78
C VAL A 260 -14.98 1.89 12.26
N ILE A 261 -15.24 3.12 11.81
CA ILE A 261 -15.33 3.48 10.39
C ILE A 261 -14.01 3.17 9.67
N ILE A 262 -12.88 3.65 10.20
CA ILE A 262 -11.55 3.39 9.62
C ILE A 262 -11.29 1.89 9.51
N ASN A 263 -11.59 1.11 10.55
CA ASN A 263 -11.36 -0.33 10.54
C ASN A 263 -12.30 -1.08 9.59
N ASP A 264 -13.54 -0.62 9.42
CA ASP A 264 -14.49 -1.19 8.48
C ASP A 264 -14.05 -0.95 7.04
N VAL A 265 -13.52 0.24 6.72
CA VAL A 265 -12.85 0.52 5.44
C VAL A 265 -11.61 -0.37 5.26
N ARG A 266 -10.75 -0.48 6.28
CA ARG A 266 -9.54 -1.30 6.22
C ARG A 266 -9.83 -2.78 6.01
N LYS A 267 -11.00 -3.26 6.45
CA LYS A 267 -11.48 -4.65 6.31
C LYS A 267 -12.38 -4.87 5.09
N GLY A 268 -12.67 -3.83 4.30
CA GLY A 268 -13.54 -3.91 3.12
C GLY A 268 -15.01 -4.17 3.44
N LYS A 269 -15.49 -3.87 4.66
CA LYS A 269 -16.90 -4.10 5.05
C LYS A 269 -17.88 -3.19 4.33
N LEU A 270 -17.40 -2.02 3.90
CA LEU A 270 -18.18 -1.03 3.15
C LEU A 270 -18.11 -1.26 1.64
N GLY A 271 -17.42 -2.32 1.19
CA GLY A 271 -17.14 -2.59 -0.22
C GLY A 271 -15.69 -2.32 -0.59
N ARG A 272 -15.44 -2.27 -1.90
CA ARG A 272 -14.10 -2.13 -2.48
C ARG A 272 -13.88 -0.73 -3.03
N PHE A 273 -12.94 0.00 -2.43
CA PHE A 273 -12.68 1.39 -2.77
C PHE A 273 -11.24 1.63 -3.19
N THR A 274 -11.08 2.44 -4.22
CA THR A 274 -9.82 3.08 -4.56
C THR A 274 -10.00 4.59 -4.39
N TRP A 275 -9.24 5.19 -3.48
CA TRP A 275 -9.35 6.58 -3.01
C TRP A 275 -8.49 7.54 -3.82
N ASP A 276 -7.61 7.03 -4.69
CA ASP A 276 -6.96 7.83 -5.73
C ASP A 276 -7.77 7.78 -7.01
N ALA A 277 -7.88 8.94 -7.67
CA ALA A 277 -8.38 9.00 -9.03
C ALA A 277 -7.31 8.47 -9.98
N VAL A 278 -7.71 7.64 -10.94
CA VAL A 278 -6.81 7.22 -12.03
C VAL A 278 -6.41 8.47 -12.81
N PRO A 279 -5.11 8.79 -12.93
CA PRO A 279 -4.68 9.97 -13.66
C PRO A 279 -5.05 9.85 -15.13
N GLN A 280 -5.44 10.96 -15.74
CA GLN A 280 -5.69 11.02 -17.17
C GLN A 280 -4.33 11.04 -17.90
N HIS A 281 -4.24 10.39 -19.07
CA HIS A 281 -3.06 10.50 -19.93
C HIS A 281 -2.86 11.98 -20.29
N ALA A 282 -1.70 12.54 -19.92
CA ALA A 282 -1.26 13.85 -20.38
C ALA A 282 -0.75 13.78 -21.83
#